data_AF-A0A227J8V4-F1
#
_entry.id   AF-A0A227J8V4-F1
#
_cell.length_a   1.000
_cell.length_b   1.000
_cell.length_c   1.000
_cell.angle_alpha   90.00
_cell.angle_beta   90.00
_cell.angle_gamma   90.00
#
_symmetry.space_group_name_H-M   'P 1'
#
loop_
_entity.id
_entity.type
_entity.pdbx_description
1 polymer ?
#
loop_
_entity_poly.entity_id
_entity_poly.type
_entity_poly.pdbx_seq_one_letter_code
_entity_poly.pdbx_strand_id
1 'polypeptide(L)' 'GLFVNHAQSILSRDDIAREIWGRDADPFERGIDVQISRLRHHLEDKDRSLILTVRNKGYMLTTDVHYEN' A
#
# COMPACT_ATOMS: atom_id res chain seq x y z
N GLY A 1 0.06 -4.27 10.87
CA GLY A 1 0.66 -4.45 9.53
C GLY A 1 0.71 -3.09 8.84
N LEU A 2 1.70 -2.83 7.98
CA LEU A 2 2.05 -1.48 7.50
C LEU A 2 0.86 -0.58 7.13
N PHE A 3 0.02 -0.98 6.17
CA PHE A 3 -1.12 -0.17 5.73
C PHE A 3 -2.12 0.15 6.85
N VAL A 4 -2.37 -0.82 7.72
CA VAL A 4 -3.30 -0.69 8.84
C VAL A 4 -2.73 0.27 9.90
N ASN A 5 -1.43 0.17 10.18
CA ASN A 5 -0.74 1.03 11.14
C ASN A 5 -0.60 2.47 10.63
N HIS A 6 -0.69 2.68 9.32
CA HIS A 6 -0.55 3.96 8.63
C HIS A 6 -1.81 4.31 7.81
N ALA A 7 -2.99 3.96 8.33
CA ALA A 7 -4.25 4.32 7.70
C ALA A 7 -4.33 5.83 7.47
N GLN A 8 -4.93 6.23 6.34
CA GLN A 8 -5.08 7.63 5.91
C GLN A 8 -3.75 8.39 5.71
N SER A 9 -2.62 7.69 5.70
CA SER A 9 -1.29 8.25 5.41
C SER A 9 -0.78 7.74 4.07
N ILE A 10 0.00 8.57 3.37
CA ILE A 10 0.65 8.15 2.12
C ILE A 10 1.91 7.36 2.46
N LEU A 11 1.96 6.12 1.97
CA LEU A 11 3.16 5.27 1.99
C LEU A 11 3.82 5.32 0.62
N SER A 12 5.09 5.74 0.58
CA SER A 12 5.87 5.72 -0.66
C SER A 12 6.22 4.30 -1.06
N ARG A 13 6.65 4.12 -2.32
CA ARG A 13 7.14 2.80 -2.77
C ARG A 13 8.33 2.33 -1.94
N ASP A 14 9.20 3.26 -1.53
CA ASP A 14 10.36 2.95 -0.71
C ASP A 14 9.97 2.60 0.73
N ASP A 15 8.96 3.26 1.31
CA ASP A 15 8.45 2.88 2.64
C ASP A 15 7.94 1.43 2.63
N ILE A 16 7.19 1.08 1.60
CA ILE A 16 6.64 -0.28 1.44
C ILE A 16 7.77 -1.28 1.15
N ALA A 17 8.73 -0.93 0.30
CA ALA A 17 9.87 -1.78 -0.03
C ALA A 17 10.77 -2.03 1.19
N ARG A 18 11.04 -1.00 1.99
CA ARG A 18 11.84 -1.14 3.22
C ARG A 18 11.18 -2.06 4.21
N GLU A 19 9.86 -1.95 4.39
CA GLU A 19 9.13 -2.82 5.31
C GLU A 19 9.10 -4.29 4.83
N ILE A 20 8.88 -4.54 3.53
CA ILE A 20 8.69 -5.90 3.01
C ILE A 20 10.04 -6.58 2.70
N TRP A 21 11.01 -5.82 2.20
CA TRP A 21 12.27 -6.34 1.64
C TRP A 21 13.52 -5.83 2.36
N GLY A 22 13.43 -4.87 3.28
CA GLY A 22 14.58 -4.31 3.98
C GLY A 22 15.45 -3.38 3.15
N ARG A 23 14.96 -2.91 1.99
CA ARG A 23 15.67 -1.99 1.08
C ARG A 23 14.70 -1.07 0.35
N ASP A 24 15.23 0.01 -0.23
CA ASP A 24 14.46 0.90 -1.11
C ASP A 24 14.05 0.19 -2.41
N ALA A 25 13.02 0.72 -3.06
CA ALA A 25 12.56 0.20 -4.34
C ALA A 25 13.51 0.65 -5.45
N ASP A 26 13.86 -0.26 -6.36
CA ASP A 26 14.53 0.12 -7.61
C ASP A 26 13.56 0.96 -8.46
N PRO A 27 13.99 2.09 -9.05
CA PRO A 27 13.12 2.95 -9.87
C PRO A 27 12.38 2.22 -11.00
N PHE A 28 12.94 1.12 -11.51
CA PHE A 28 12.37 0.35 -12.62
C PHE A 28 11.62 -0.90 -12.17
N GLU A 29 11.66 -1.27 -10.89
CA GLU A 29 10.97 -2.47 -10.42
C GLU A 29 9.48 -2.22 -10.17
N ARG A 30 8.65 -3.17 -10.61
CA ARG A 30 7.19 -3.13 -10.44
C ARG A 30 6.71 -4.00 -9.27
N GLY A 31 7.63 -4.52 -8.45
CA GLY A 31 7.30 -5.47 -7.39
C GLY A 31 6.28 -4.93 -6.40
N ILE A 32 6.44 -3.67 -5.97
CA ILE A 32 5.47 -3.00 -5.07
C ILE A 32 4.10 -2.89 -5.76
N ASP A 33 4.05 -2.39 -7.00
CA ASP A 33 2.80 -2.26 -7.74
C ASP A 33 2.08 -3.61 -7.92
N VAL A 34 2.83 -4.70 -8.13
CA VAL A 34 2.29 -6.07 -8.22
C VAL A 34 1.71 -6.52 -6.88
N GLN A 35 2.41 -6.29 -5.76
CA GLN A 35 1.88 -6.63 -4.44
C GLN A 35 0.62 -5.81 -4.12
N ILE A 36 0.58 -4.52 -4.45
CA ILE A 36 -0.62 -3.70 -4.28
C ILE A 36 -1.78 -4.23 -5.13
N SER A 37 -1.51 -4.62 -6.38
CA SER A 37 -2.55 -5.23 -7.24
C SER A 37 -3.12 -6.51 -6.62
N ARG A 38 -2.25 -7.39 -6.10
CA ARG A 38 -2.65 -8.62 -5.41
C ARG A 38 -3.45 -8.33 -4.15
N LEU A 39 -3.02 -7.35 -3.35
CA LEU A 39 -3.70 -6.94 -2.14
C LEU A 39 -5.10 -6.38 -2.45
N ARG A 40 -5.23 -5.50 -3.44
CA ARG A 40 -6.53 -5.00 -3.91
C ARG A 40 -7.45 -6.13 -4.37
N HIS A 41 -6.91 -7.10 -5.11
CA HIS A 41 -7.68 -8.26 -5.54
C HIS A 41 -8.18 -9.09 -4.34
N HIS A 42 -7.32 -9.34 -3.36
CA HIS A 42 -7.66 -10.08 -2.15
C HIS A 42 -8.71 -9.36 -1.27
N LEU A 43 -8.64 -8.03 -1.21
CA LEU A 43 -9.60 -7.19 -0.48
C LEU A 43 -10.88 -6.89 -1.28
N GLU A 44 -11.02 -7.45 -2.48
CA GLU A 44 -12.11 -7.13 -3.42
C GLU A 44 -12.24 -5.62 -3.74
N ASP A 45 -11.14 -4.86 -3.64
CA ASP A 45 -11.04 -3.42 -3.91
C ASP A 45 -11.01 -3.13 -5.43
N LYS A 46 -12.05 -3.57 -6.15
CA LYS A 46 -12.16 -3.47 -7.61
C LYS A 46 -12.21 -2.03 -8.10
N ASP A 47 -12.90 -1.17 -7.34
CA ASP A 47 -13.06 0.25 -7.64
C ASP A 47 -11.86 1.10 -7.18
N ARG A 48 -10.87 0.46 -6.53
CA ARG A 48 -9.67 1.12 -5.98
C ARG A 48 -10.02 2.22 -4.98
N SER A 49 -11.08 2.02 -4.21
CA SER A 49 -11.56 2.96 -3.21
C SER A 49 -10.89 2.75 -1.86
N LEU A 50 -10.44 1.52 -1.54
CA LEU A 50 -9.78 1.20 -0.27
C LEU A 50 -8.29 1.53 -0.30
N ILE A 51 -7.56 1.08 -1.31
CA ILE A 51 -6.15 1.43 -1.50
C ILE A 51 -6.05 2.37 -2.69
N LEU A 52 -5.85 3.67 -2.44
CA LEU A 52 -5.68 4.67 -3.50
C LEU A 52 -4.24 4.69 -4.02
N THR A 53 -4.11 4.97 -5.32
CA THR A 53 -2.83 5.37 -5.90
C THR A 53 -2.74 6.89 -5.89
N VAL A 54 -1.76 7.42 -5.16
CA VAL A 54 -1.44 8.85 -5.17
C VAL A 54 -0.25 9.05 -6.11
N ARG A 55 -0.54 9.62 -7.29
CA ARG A 55 0.44 9.74 -8.39
C ARG A 55 1.74 10.39 -7.90
N ASN A 56 2.87 9.75 -8.23
CA ASN A 56 4.24 10.14 -7.85
C ASN A 56 4.52 10.19 -6.33
N LYS A 57 3.57 9.78 -5.48
CA LYS A 57 3.76 9.76 -4.03
C LYS A 57 3.71 8.34 -3.45
N GLY A 58 2.81 7.49 -3.94
CA GLY A 58 2.70 6.11 -3.49
C GLY A 58 1.24 5.66 -3.32
N TYR A 59 0.96 5.02 -2.19
CA TYR A 59 -0.31 4.36 -1.90
C TYR A 59 -0.87 4.79 -0.55
N MET A 60 -2.18 4.76 -0.41
CA MET A 60 -2.86 5.13 0.84
C MET A 60 -4.04 4.22 1.10
N LEU A 61 -4.15 3.70 2.32
CA LEU A 61 -5.37 3.07 2.80
C LEU A 61 -6.35 4.16 3.23
N THR A 62 -7.56 4.18 2.67
CA THR A 62 -8.53 5.27 2.88
C THR A 62 -9.51 5.04 4.02
N THR A 63 -9.65 3.79 4.45
CA THR A 63 -10.57 3.42 5.53
C THR A 63 -10.00 3.79 6.88
N ASP A 64 -10.88 4.14 7.80
CA ASP A 64 -10.57 4.10 9.23
C ASP A 64 -10.32 2.64 9.64
N VAL A 65 -9.48 2.44 10.64
CA VAL A 65 -9.13 1.11 11.15
C VAL A 65 -9.52 1.03 12.61
N HIS A 66 -10.40 0.08 12.91
CA HIS A 66 -10.74 -0.31 14.27
C HIS A 66 -10.28 -1.75 14.52
N TYR A 67 -9.62 -1.97 15.65
CA TYR A 67 -9.30 -3.31 16.15
C TYR A 67 -10.43 -3.74 17.08
N GLU A 68 -11.13 -4.81 16.73
CA GLU A 68 -12.05 -5.48 17.66
C GLU A 68 -11.22 -6.34 18.62
N ASN A 69 -11.49 -6.21 19.92
CA ASN A 69 -10.87 -7.00 20.99
C ASN A 69 -11.54 -8.35 21.17
#